data_AF-A0A093EX10-F1
#
_entry.id   AF-A0A093EX10-F1
#
_cell.length_a   1.000
_cell.length_b   1.000
_cell.length_c   1.000
_cell.angle_alpha   90.00
_cell.angle_beta   90.00
_cell.angle_gamma   90.00
#
_symmetry.space_group_name_H-M   'P 1'
#
loop_
_entity.id
_entity.type
_entity.pdbx_description
1 polymer ?
#
loop_
_entity_poly.entity_id
_entity_poly.type
_entity_poly.pdbx_seq_one_letter_code
_entity_poly.pdbx_strand_id
1 'polypeptide(L)'
;LPSINREAPAQRFEWTVLPQGMKNSPTLCQLFVGNALLPIRISWPTAIIYHYMDDILIAQECPFSDQQRSFLAHTLQKEGLVIAPEKVQSSAPWKYLGCLIMDSQIRPQKLQIQLDIRTLHDRQKLLGDLKWLRPLVGIANDDL
;
A
#
# COMPACT_ATOMS: atom_id res chain seq x y z
N LEU A 1 -23.85 -1.08 16.34
CA LEU A 1 -23.94 -2.53 16.03
C LEU A 1 -25.33 -3.03 16.38
N PRO A 2 -26.06 -3.65 15.44
CA PRO A 2 -27.36 -4.23 15.74
C PRO A 2 -27.20 -5.41 16.70
N SER A 3 -28.13 -5.55 17.65
CA SER A 3 -28.23 -6.74 18.49
C SER A 3 -28.78 -7.91 17.69
N ILE A 4 -28.42 -9.14 18.08
CA ILE A 4 -29.04 -10.35 17.56
C ILE A 4 -30.54 -10.26 17.82
N ASN A 5 -31.35 -10.50 16.78
CA ASN A 5 -32.82 -10.47 16.84
C ASN A 5 -33.45 -9.19 17.45
N ARG A 6 -32.73 -8.06 17.50
CA ARG A 6 -33.20 -6.81 18.14
C ARG A 6 -33.50 -6.97 19.65
N GLU A 7 -32.89 -7.94 20.32
CA GLU A 7 -33.12 -8.25 21.74
C GLU A 7 -32.73 -7.11 22.69
N ALA A 8 -31.89 -6.17 22.23
CA ALA A 8 -31.50 -4.97 22.96
C ALA A 8 -31.31 -3.77 22.02
N PRO A 9 -31.33 -2.51 22.52
CA PRO A 9 -30.98 -1.35 21.72
C PRO A 9 -29.60 -1.49 21.07
N ALA A 10 -29.46 -0.97 19.84
CA ALA A 10 -28.20 -1.03 19.11
C ALA A 10 -27.10 -0.26 19.83
N GLN A 11 -25.96 -0.91 20.04
CA GLN A 11 -24.78 -0.27 20.65
C GLN A 11 -24.19 0.77 19.70
N ARG A 12 -23.77 1.92 20.24
CA ARG A 12 -23.11 3.01 19.51
C ARG A 12 -21.63 3.04 19.89
N PHE A 13 -20.77 3.26 18.89
CA PHE A 13 -19.33 3.36 19.04
C PHE A 13 -18.84 4.60 18.31
N GLU A 14 -17.72 5.14 18.78
CA GLU A 14 -16.99 6.21 18.13
C GLU A 14 -15.62 5.71 17.69
N TRP A 15 -15.13 6.24 16.57
CA TRP A 15 -13.81 5.91 16.07
C TRP A 15 -12.75 6.69 16.86
N THR A 16 -11.86 5.98 17.53
CA THR A 16 -10.69 6.57 18.21
C THR A 16 -9.43 6.56 17.36
N VAL A 17 -9.49 5.87 16.22
CA VAL A 17 -8.42 5.74 15.23
C VAL A 17 -8.97 6.07 13.85
N LEU A 18 -8.08 6.28 12.88
CA LEU A 18 -8.44 6.56 11.49
C LEU A 18 -9.39 5.48 10.94
N PRO A 19 -10.66 5.82 10.64
CA PRO A 19 -11.61 4.84 10.15
C PRO A 19 -11.29 4.45 8.71
N GLN A 20 -11.41 3.16 8.43
CA GLN A 20 -11.35 2.65 7.05
C GLN A 20 -12.54 3.19 6.25
N GLY A 21 -12.31 3.56 4.99
CA GLY A 21 -13.34 4.06 4.08
C GLY A 21 -13.71 5.54 4.23
N MET A 22 -13.17 6.26 5.23
CA MET A 22 -13.34 7.71 5.29
C MET A 22 -12.43 8.39 4.25
N LYS A 23 -13.01 9.32 3.47
CA LYS A 23 -12.35 9.99 2.34
C LYS A 23 -11.01 10.64 2.68
N ASN A 24 -10.87 11.19 3.89
CA ASN A 24 -9.67 11.90 4.32
C ASN A 24 -8.62 10.99 4.98
N SER A 25 -8.98 9.74 5.31
CA SER A 25 -8.06 8.82 5.98
C SER A 25 -6.77 8.58 5.19
N PRO A 26 -6.79 8.41 3.85
CA PRO A 26 -5.56 8.24 3.06
C PRO A 26 -4.60 9.42 3.20
N THR A 27 -5.09 10.65 3.09
CA THR A 27 -4.26 11.86 3.20
C THR A 27 -3.65 11.98 4.59
N LEU A 28 -4.43 11.72 5.65
CA LEU A 28 -3.95 11.79 7.03
C LEU A 28 -2.89 10.73 7.30
N CYS A 29 -3.11 9.49 6.84
CA CYS A 29 -2.13 8.40 6.93
C CYS A 29 -0.84 8.77 6.19
N GLN A 30 -0.95 9.29 4.96
CA GLN A 30 0.20 9.68 4.15
C GLN A 30 1.04 10.76 4.82
N LEU A 31 0.41 11.78 5.41
CA LEU A 31 1.11 12.84 6.13
C LEU A 31 1.77 12.32 7.42
N PHE A 32 1.05 11.51 8.19
CA PHE A 32 1.54 10.96 9.44
C PHE A 32 2.77 10.07 9.24
N VAL A 33 2.67 9.06 8.35
CA VAL A 33 3.80 8.17 8.06
C VAL A 33 4.92 8.92 7.34
N GLY A 34 4.58 9.89 6.48
CA GLY A 34 5.56 10.79 5.86
C GLY A 34 6.43 11.51 6.89
N ASN A 35 5.82 12.04 7.96
CA ASN A 35 6.52 12.69 9.06
C ASN A 35 7.36 11.69 9.87
N ALA A 36 6.81 10.51 10.19
CA ALA A 36 7.54 9.45 10.90
C ALA A 36 8.80 8.97 10.15
N LEU A 37 8.81 9.09 8.82
CA LEU A 37 9.94 8.73 7.97
C LEU A 37 11.01 9.84 7.83
N LEU A 38 10.76 11.07 8.30
CA LEU A 38 11.72 12.18 8.15
C LEU A 38 13.11 11.90 8.76
N PRO A 39 13.25 11.38 9.99
CA PRO A 39 14.56 11.10 10.58
C PRO A 39 15.35 10.06 9.76
N ILE A 40 14.64 9.10 9.15
CA ILE A 40 15.24 8.06 8.31
C ILE A 40 15.73 8.66 6.99
N ARG A 41 14.92 9.52 6.35
CA ARG A 41 15.31 10.23 5.11
C ARG A 41 16.55 11.10 5.31
N ILE A 42 16.65 11.78 6.46
CA ILE A 42 17.83 12.59 6.80
C ILE A 42 19.06 11.70 7.03
N SER A 43 18.86 10.55 7.70
CA SER A 43 19.95 9.62 8.03
C SER A 43 20.47 8.85 6.81
N TRP A 44 19.63 8.60 5.80
CA TRP A 44 19.95 7.86 4.59
C TRP A 44 19.78 8.71 3.32
N PRO A 45 20.63 9.73 3.12
CA PRO A 45 20.46 10.71 2.04
C PRO A 45 20.62 10.12 0.63
N THR A 46 21.28 8.97 0.50
CA THR A 46 21.48 8.27 -0.78
C THR A 46 20.40 7.23 -1.08
N ALA A 47 19.54 6.90 -0.10
CA ALA A 47 18.47 5.92 -0.29
C ALA A 47 17.24 6.57 -0.92
N ILE A 48 16.65 5.89 -1.89
CA ILE A 48 15.34 6.24 -2.46
C ILE A 48 14.27 5.59 -1.60
N ILE A 49 13.43 6.41 -0.96
CA ILE A 49 12.36 5.93 -0.07
C ILE A 49 11.00 6.37 -0.63
N TYR A 50 10.27 5.41 -1.19
CA TYR A 50 8.88 5.58 -1.59
C TYR A 50 7.95 5.07 -0.51
N HIS A 51 6.87 5.81 -0.30
CA HIS A 51 5.86 5.50 0.70
C HIS A 51 4.48 5.74 0.11
N TYR A 52 3.62 4.74 0.23
CA TYR A 52 2.22 4.84 -0.13
C TYR A 52 1.38 4.05 0.87
N MET A 53 0.52 4.75 1.61
CA MET A 53 -0.37 4.15 2.61
C MET A 53 0.39 3.33 3.68
N ASP A 54 0.32 2.00 3.63
CA ASP A 54 1.01 1.10 4.54
C ASP A 54 2.27 0.45 3.93
N ASP A 55 2.55 0.70 2.66
CA ASP A 55 3.71 0.17 1.94
C ASP A 55 4.87 1.18 1.89
N ILE A 56 6.06 0.72 2.29
CA ILE A 56 7.32 1.46 2.18
C ILE A 56 8.29 0.65 1.30
N LEU A 57 8.80 1.28 0.25
CA LEU A 57 9.86 0.74 -0.60
C LEU A 57 11.13 1.55 -0.37
N ILE A 58 12.23 0.86 -0.03
CA ILE A 58 13.55 1.45 0.19
C ILE A 58 14.52 0.83 -0.80
N ALA A 59 15.15 1.65 -1.62
CA ALA A 59 16.16 1.24 -2.58
C ALA A 59 17.47 2.00 -2.33
N GLN A 60 18.58 1.30 -2.31
CA GLN A 60 19.92 1.86 -2.11
C GLN A 60 20.95 0.96 -2.80
N GLU A 61 22.15 1.50 -3.07
CA GLU A 61 23.22 0.77 -3.79
C GLU A 61 23.78 -0.41 -2.99
N CYS A 62 23.96 -0.23 -1.68
CA CYS A 62 24.48 -1.26 -0.79
C CYS A 62 23.36 -2.14 -0.23
N PRO A 63 23.60 -3.43 0.00
CA PRO A 63 22.64 -4.30 0.68
C PRO A 63 22.15 -3.72 2.02
N PHE A 64 20.87 -3.85 2.30
CA PHE A 64 20.24 -3.30 3.50
C PHE A 64 20.67 -4.06 4.76
N SER A 65 21.38 -3.38 5.66
CA SER A 65 22.00 -4.01 6.83
C SER A 65 21.03 -4.23 7.99
N ASP A 66 21.36 -5.16 8.89
CA ASP A 66 20.56 -5.41 10.11
C ASP A 66 20.49 -4.20 11.04
N GLN A 67 21.55 -3.37 11.06
CA GLN A 67 21.56 -2.12 11.80
C GLN A 67 20.55 -1.12 11.21
N GLN A 68 20.48 -1.01 9.89
CA GLN A 68 19.47 -0.17 9.21
C GLN A 68 18.04 -0.68 9.46
N ARG A 69 17.83 -2.01 9.41
CA ARG A 69 16.54 -2.64 9.76
C ARG A 69 16.10 -2.30 11.17
N SER A 70 17.01 -2.43 12.13
CA SER A 70 16.74 -2.15 13.54
C SER A 70 16.46 -0.67 13.77
N PHE A 71 17.23 0.22 13.14
CA PHE A 71 17.02 1.67 13.21
C PHE A 71 15.66 2.08 12.63
N LEU A 72 15.27 1.53 11.47
CA LEU A 72 13.96 1.76 10.85
C LEU A 72 12.82 1.33 11.77
N ALA A 73 12.87 0.08 12.25
CA ALA A 73 11.83 -0.48 13.10
C ALA A 73 11.67 0.31 14.40
N HIS A 74 12.78 0.64 15.06
CA HIS A 74 12.76 1.42 16.29
C HIS A 74 12.25 2.86 16.07
N THR A 75 12.64 3.51 14.97
CA THR A 75 12.17 4.87 14.66
C THR A 75 10.67 4.89 14.40
N LEU A 76 10.15 3.94 13.62
CA LEU A 76 8.71 3.83 13.38
C LEU A 76 7.94 3.44 14.64
N GLN A 77 8.49 2.57 15.48
CA GLN A 77 7.87 2.14 16.73
C GLN A 77 7.67 3.29 17.72
N LYS A 78 8.59 4.28 17.75
CA LYS A 78 8.42 5.49 18.56
C LYS A 78 7.18 6.30 18.20
N GLU A 79 6.78 6.25 16.93
CA GLU A 79 5.56 6.89 16.41
C GLU A 79 4.33 5.96 16.45
N GLY A 80 4.45 4.79 17.09
CA GLY A 80 3.36 3.79 17.19
C GLY A 80 3.16 2.95 15.92
N LEU A 81 4.08 3.00 14.96
CA LEU A 81 4.05 2.23 13.72
C LEU A 81 4.88 0.95 13.87
N VAL A 82 4.30 -0.20 13.56
CA VAL A 82 4.95 -1.51 13.71
C VAL A 82 5.11 -2.18 12.36
N ILE A 83 6.33 -2.61 12.04
CA ILE A 83 6.62 -3.38 10.84
C ILE A 83 6.30 -4.85 11.13
N ALA A 84 5.39 -5.44 10.34
CA ALA A 84 5.08 -6.86 10.37
C ALA A 84 6.24 -7.66 9.74
N PRO A 85 7.03 -8.45 10.51
CA PRO A 85 8.21 -9.13 10.00
C PRO A 85 7.91 -10.07 8.82
N GLU A 86 6.74 -10.71 8.85
CA GLU A 86 6.26 -11.63 7.82
C GLU A 86 5.93 -10.94 6.48
N LYS A 87 5.74 -9.61 6.48
CA LYS A 87 5.49 -8.83 5.26
C LYS A 87 6.75 -8.22 4.66
N VAL A 88 7.91 -8.33 5.33
CA VAL A 88 9.16 -7.74 4.85
C VAL A 88 9.71 -8.54 3.66
N GLN A 89 9.86 -7.87 2.53
CA GLN A 89 10.40 -8.45 1.30
C GLN A 89 11.89 -8.09 1.16
N SER A 90 12.77 -9.07 1.40
CA SER A 90 14.23 -8.83 1.45
C SER A 90 14.99 -9.16 0.16
N SER A 91 14.37 -9.87 -0.78
CA SER A 91 14.98 -10.27 -2.05
C SER A 91 13.95 -10.26 -3.17
N ALA A 92 14.41 -10.15 -4.42
CA ALA A 92 13.55 -10.28 -5.59
C ALA A 92 12.81 -11.63 -5.60
N PRO A 93 11.57 -11.70 -6.12
CA PRO A 93 10.77 -10.60 -6.63
C PRO A 93 10.11 -9.76 -5.53
N TRP A 94 10.25 -8.43 -5.58
CA TRP A 94 9.51 -7.53 -4.69
C TRP A 94 8.16 -7.14 -5.29
N LYS A 95 7.11 -7.13 -4.47
CA LYS A 95 5.79 -6.62 -4.79
C LYS A 95 5.65 -5.21 -4.24
N TYR A 96 5.33 -4.25 -5.10
CA TYR A 96 5.04 -2.88 -4.70
C TYR A 96 4.01 -2.29 -5.63
N LEU A 97 2.89 -1.77 -5.09
CA LEU A 97 1.80 -1.13 -5.84
C LEU A 97 1.42 -1.89 -7.11
N GLY A 98 1.11 -3.19 -7.00
CA GLY A 98 0.69 -4.02 -8.14
C GLY A 98 1.78 -4.29 -9.19
N CYS A 99 3.03 -3.90 -8.96
CA CYS A 99 4.19 -4.26 -9.76
C CYS A 99 4.99 -5.39 -9.09
N LEU A 100 5.74 -6.12 -9.92
CA LEU A 100 6.80 -7.05 -9.54
C LEU A 100 8.13 -6.44 -9.98
N ILE A 101 8.95 -6.11 -9.02
CA ILE A 101 10.30 -5.58 -9.21
C ILE A 101 11.26 -6.78 -9.15
N MET A 102 12.01 -6.97 -10.22
CA MET A 102 13.10 -7.94 -10.34
C MET A 102 14.42 -7.16 -10.39
N ASP A 103 15.55 -7.85 -10.23
CA ASP A 103 16.87 -7.20 -10.28
C ASP A 103 17.16 -6.48 -11.61
N SER A 104 16.57 -6.95 -12.72
CA SER A 104 16.82 -6.43 -14.07
C SER A 104 15.65 -5.70 -14.70
N GLN A 105 14.43 -5.82 -14.17
CA GLN A 105 13.22 -5.28 -14.81
C GLN A 105 12.06 -5.12 -13.83
N ILE A 106 11.11 -4.25 -14.17
CA ILE A 106 9.83 -4.10 -13.48
C ILE A 106 8.73 -4.59 -14.42
N ARG A 107 7.87 -5.47 -13.91
CA ARG A 107 6.71 -5.99 -14.66
C ARG A 107 5.42 -5.84 -13.84
N PRO A 108 4.25 -5.71 -14.48
CA PRO A 108 2.98 -5.74 -13.76
C PRO A 108 2.78 -7.09 -13.06
N GLN A 109 2.09 -7.10 -11.91
CA GLN A 109 1.59 -8.34 -11.34
C GLN A 109 0.62 -9.01 -12.33
N LYS A 110 0.60 -10.35 -12.33
CA LYS A 110 -0.25 -11.12 -13.24
C LYS A 110 -1.72 -10.74 -13.00
N LEU A 111 -2.31 -10.08 -13.98
CA LEU A 111 -3.73 -9.77 -14.01
C LEU A 111 -4.46 -10.82 -14.83
N GLN A 112 -5.48 -11.46 -14.25
CA GLN A 112 -6.36 -12.36 -14.99
C GLN A 112 -7.65 -11.61 -15.31
N ILE A 113 -7.75 -11.13 -16.56
CA ILE A 113 -8.94 -10.43 -17.02
C ILE A 113 -10.06 -11.44 -17.25
N GLN A 114 -11.20 -11.24 -16.57
CA GLN A 114 -12.41 -12.02 -16.79
C GLN A 114 -13.20 -11.42 -17.95
N LEU A 115 -13.35 -12.20 -19.04
CA LEU A 115 -14.08 -11.77 -20.25
C LEU A 115 -15.55 -12.21 -20.26
N ASP A 116 -15.95 -13.11 -19.38
CA ASP A 116 -17.35 -13.52 -19.22
C ASP A 116 -18.09 -12.50 -18.33
N ILE A 117 -18.65 -11.47 -18.97
CA ILE A 117 -19.33 -10.36 -18.28
C ILE A 117 -20.83 -10.65 -18.25
N ARG A 118 -21.37 -10.94 -17.06
CA ARG A 118 -22.81 -11.22 -16.89
C ARG A 118 -23.51 -10.22 -15.98
N THR A 119 -22.77 -9.56 -15.10
CA THR A 119 -23.30 -8.64 -14.09
C THR A 119 -22.64 -7.26 -14.16
N LEU A 120 -23.27 -6.28 -13.50
CA LEU A 120 -22.66 -4.96 -13.32
C LEU A 120 -21.31 -5.05 -12.57
N HIS A 121 -21.20 -5.98 -11.62
CA HIS A 121 -19.98 -6.21 -10.86
C HIS A 121 -18.84 -6.69 -11.77
N ASP A 122 -19.11 -7.62 -12.69
CA ASP A 122 -18.12 -8.11 -13.65
C ASP A 122 -17.61 -6.98 -14.55
N ARG A 123 -18.51 -6.10 -15.00
CA ARG A 123 -18.15 -4.91 -15.78
C ARG A 123 -17.29 -3.93 -14.97
N GLN A 124 -17.64 -3.70 -13.70
CA GLN A 124 -16.85 -2.84 -12.81
C GLN A 124 -15.43 -3.40 -12.59
N LYS A 125 -15.31 -4.71 -12.44
CA LYS A 125 -14.02 -5.38 -12.29
C LYS A 125 -13.15 -5.25 -13.55
N LEU A 126 -13.72 -5.53 -14.73
CA LEU A 126 -13.02 -5.35 -16.01
C LEU A 126 -12.56 -3.89 -16.21
N LEU A 127 -13.43 -2.91 -15.93
CA LEU A 127 -13.05 -1.50 -16.02
C LEU A 127 -11.92 -1.13 -15.05
N GLY A 128 -11.91 -1.72 -13.85
CA GLY A 128 -10.81 -1.57 -12.89
C GLY A 128 -9.49 -2.12 -13.44
N ASP A 129 -9.53 -3.34 -13.98
CA ASP A 129 -8.38 -4.02 -14.58
C ASP A 129 -7.80 -3.23 -15.76
N LEU A 130 -8.65 -2.72 -16.65
CA LEU A 130 -8.22 -1.89 -17.79
C LEU A 130 -7.62 -0.55 -17.34
N LYS A 131 -8.24 0.13 -16.36
CA LYS A 131 -7.70 1.37 -15.78
C LYS A 131 -6.32 1.15 -15.16
N TRP A 132 -6.11 -0.01 -14.55
CA TRP A 132 -4.83 -0.40 -13.98
C TRP A 132 -3.75 -0.62 -15.04
N LEU A 133 -4.07 -1.30 -16.14
CA LEU A 133 -3.13 -1.56 -17.23
C LEU A 133 -2.79 -0.31 -18.03
N ARG A 134 -3.71 0.63 -18.12
CA ARG A 134 -3.60 1.84 -18.95
C ARG A 134 -2.21 2.51 -18.96
N PRO A 135 -1.59 2.90 -17.82
CA PRO A 135 -0.28 3.55 -17.83
C PRO A 135 0.86 2.66 -18.35
N LEU A 136 0.68 1.34 -18.37
CA LEU A 136 1.70 0.37 -18.79
C LEU A 136 1.66 0.08 -20.29
N VAL A 137 0.47 0.08 -20.87
CA VAL A 137 0.24 -0.24 -22.30
C VAL A 137 0.05 0.99 -23.19
N GLY A 138 0.08 2.19 -22.62
CA GLY A 138 0.02 3.44 -23.37
C GLY A 138 -1.36 3.77 -23.95
N ILE A 139 -2.44 3.20 -23.41
CA ILE A 139 -3.82 3.49 -23.85
C ILE A 139 -4.16 4.93 -23.48
N ALA A 140 -4.41 5.78 -24.48
CA ALA A 140 -4.83 7.16 -24.28
C ALA A 140 -6.31 7.23 -23.89
N ASN A 141 -6.76 8.39 -23.40
CA ASN A 141 -8.20 8.60 -23.19
C ASN A 141 -8.99 8.50 -24.50
N ASP A 142 -8.35 8.81 -25.62
CA ASP A 142 -8.98 8.87 -26.94
C ASP A 142 -9.21 7.47 -27.55
N ASP A 143 -8.58 6.44 -26.97
CA ASP A 143 -8.66 5.04 -27.42
C ASP A 143 -9.81 4.24 -26.75
N LEU A 144 -10.58 4.86 -25.84
CA LEU A 144 -11.65 4.26 -25.02
C LEU A 144 -13.02 4.85 -25.32
#